data_AF-A0ABD3R226-F1
#
_entry.id   AF-A0ABD3R226-F1
#
_cell.length_a   1.000
_cell.length_b   1.000
_cell.length_c   1.000
_cell.angle_alpha   90.00
_cell.angle_beta   90.00
_cell.angle_gamma   90.00
#
_symmetry.space_group_name_H-M   'P 1'
#
loop_
_entity.id
_entity.type
_entity.pdbx_description
1 polymer ?
#
loop_
_entity_poly.entity_id
_entity_poly.type
_entity_poly.pdbx_seq_one_letter_code
_entity_poly.pdbx_strand_id
1 'polypeptide(L)'
;MVHLTIHLATEAKIGGPVHYRWMYPVERYLCTLKSYVRNRSRPEGSIAEGYLAQECMGFCSLYLSDEVDTRFNQLGRNDDRGGSTREGLDIFSRVGRPLGKAVPKVLDEQILEKAHRYVLFNCDAVLPYISQHVDFIEEQHSRSRKHEKKRLHSETFATWFSDYVSSNIN
;
A
#
# COMPACT_ATOMS: atom_id res chain seq x y z
N MET A 1 -22.63 -4.78 15.84
CA MET A 1 -22.98 -6.18 16.14
C MET A 1 -21.72 -7.01 15.96
N VAL A 2 -21.11 -7.50 17.04
CA VAL A 2 -19.89 -8.31 16.97
C VAL A 2 -20.32 -9.77 16.96
N HIS A 3 -20.39 -10.39 15.79
CA HIS A 3 -20.67 -11.82 15.71
C HIS A 3 -19.36 -12.58 15.88
N LEU A 4 -19.25 -13.37 16.95
CA LEU A 4 -18.17 -14.34 17.10
C LEU A 4 -18.28 -15.35 15.94
N THR A 5 -17.17 -15.61 15.25
CA THR A 5 -17.12 -16.41 14.01
C THR A 5 -17.79 -17.79 14.15
N ILE A 6 -17.82 -18.35 15.37
CA ILE A 6 -18.45 -19.63 15.71
C ILE A 6 -19.97 -19.66 15.49
N HIS A 7 -20.67 -18.53 15.56
CA HIS A 7 -22.14 -18.48 15.44
C HIS A 7 -22.64 -18.30 14.00
N LEU A 8 -21.75 -17.91 13.08
CA LEU A 8 -22.13 -17.61 11.69
C LEU A 8 -22.71 -18.83 10.96
N ALA A 9 -22.16 -20.03 11.19
CA ALA A 9 -22.63 -21.25 10.55
C ALA A 9 -24.04 -21.65 11.03
N THR A 10 -24.31 -21.56 12.34
CA THR A 10 -25.62 -21.83 12.92
C THR A 10 -26.65 -20.79 12.49
N GLU A 11 -26.26 -19.51 12.48
CA GLU A 11 -27.11 -18.41 12.06
C GLU A 11 -27.47 -18.48 10.57
N ALA A 12 -26.51 -18.85 9.71
CA ALA A 12 -26.74 -19.09 8.29
C ALA A 12 -27.60 -20.34 8.03
N LYS A 13 -27.48 -21.40 8.85
CA LYS A 13 -28.35 -22.58 8.76
C LYS A 13 -29.80 -22.28 9.13
N ILE A 14 -30.02 -21.41 10.12
CA ILE A 14 -31.36 -21.07 10.63
C ILE A 14 -32.04 -20.02 9.74
N GLY A 15 -31.34 -18.97 9.35
CA GLY A 15 -31.93 -17.85 8.61
C GLY A 15 -31.56 -17.78 7.13
N GLY A 16 -30.83 -18.76 6.61
CA GLY A 16 -30.32 -18.72 5.25
C GLY A 16 -29.19 -17.70 5.06
N PRO A 17 -28.87 -17.35 3.81
CA PRO A 17 -27.75 -16.47 3.51
C PRO A 17 -27.84 -15.11 4.22
N VAL A 18 -26.75 -14.76 4.90
CA VAL A 18 -26.63 -13.60 5.77
C VAL A 18 -26.99 -12.27 5.07
N HIS A 19 -26.77 -12.20 3.75
CA HIS A 19 -26.97 -10.98 2.96
C HIS A 19 -28.42 -10.47 2.94
N TYR A 20 -29.42 -11.33 3.07
CA TYR A 20 -30.84 -10.90 3.11
C TYR A 20 -31.33 -10.49 4.50
N ARG A 21 -30.55 -10.76 5.56
CA ARG A 21 -30.91 -10.45 6.96
C ARG A 21 -30.14 -9.27 7.54
N TRP A 22 -29.07 -8.85 6.87
CA TRP A 22 -28.28 -7.72 7.32
C TRP A 22 -28.95 -6.40 6.94
N MET A 23 -29.13 -5.54 7.93
CA MET A 23 -29.57 -4.15 7.72
C MET A 23 -28.48 -3.30 7.06
N TYR A 24 -27.23 -3.77 7.03
CA TYR A 24 -26.09 -3.00 6.55
C TYR A 24 -26.27 -2.40 5.13
N PRO A 25 -26.79 -3.12 4.10
CA PRO A 25 -27.07 -2.52 2.80
C PRO A 25 -28.15 -1.43 2.86
N VAL A 26 -29.19 -1.63 3.66
CA VAL A 26 -30.27 -0.65 3.87
C VAL A 26 -29.74 0.60 4.57
N GLU A 27 -28.96 0.42 5.64
CA GLU A 27 -28.33 1.52 6.38
C GLU A 27 -27.37 2.33 5.50
N ARG A 28 -26.56 1.66 4.66
CA ARG A 28 -25.68 2.31 3.67
C ARG A 28 -26.47 3.13 2.66
N TYR A 29 -27.59 2.59 2.17
CA TYR A 29 -28.47 3.30 1.24
C TYR A 29 -29.11 4.52 1.91
N LEU A 30 -29.66 4.36 3.12
CA LEU A 30 -30.23 5.47 3.90
C LEU A 30 -29.19 6.56 4.22
N CYS A 31 -27.95 6.18 4.52
CA CYS A 31 -26.85 7.12 4.70
C CYS A 31 -26.58 7.94 3.43
N THR A 32 -26.61 7.29 2.26
CA THR A 32 -26.52 7.96 0.96
C THR A 32 -27.67 8.93 0.74
N LEU A 33 -28.92 8.50 0.95
CA LEU A 33 -30.09 9.37 0.81
C LEU A 33 -30.05 10.57 1.77
N LYS A 34 -29.57 10.37 3.00
CA LYS A 34 -29.38 11.46 3.98
C LYS A 34 -28.42 12.52 3.46
N SER A 35 -27.42 12.14 2.65
CA SER A 35 -26.49 13.09 2.04
C SER A 35 -27.15 13.97 0.95
N TYR A 36 -28.30 13.58 0.40
CA TYR A 36 -29.04 14.35 -0.60
C TYR A 36 -29.95 15.43 -0.01
N VAL A 37 -30.23 15.37 1.31
CA VAL A 37 -31.08 16.35 2.00
C VAL A 37 -30.32 17.68 2.20
N ARG A 38 -30.32 18.54 1.18
CA ARG A 38 -29.84 19.92 1.22
C ARG A 38 -30.89 20.89 1.77
N ASN A 39 -32.18 20.65 1.49
CA ASN A 39 -33.30 21.42 2.03
C ASN A 39 -34.09 20.61 3.06
N ARG A 40 -33.91 20.91 4.35
CA ARG A 40 -34.60 20.20 5.45
C ARG A 40 -36.11 20.48 5.53
N SER A 41 -36.57 21.59 4.95
CA SER A 41 -37.99 21.95 4.91
C SER A 41 -38.78 21.17 3.86
N ARG A 42 -38.08 20.52 2.90
CA ARG A 42 -38.65 19.68 1.84
C ARG A 42 -37.71 18.49 1.53
N PRO A 43 -37.55 17.55 2.48
CA PRO A 43 -36.53 16.52 2.39
C PRO A 43 -36.75 15.56 1.21
N GLU A 44 -37.99 15.20 0.89
CA GLU A 44 -38.32 14.29 -0.21
C GLU A 44 -37.93 14.88 -1.57
N GLY A 45 -38.25 16.15 -1.78
CA GLY A 45 -37.87 16.88 -3.00
C GLY A 45 -36.35 17.01 -3.13
N SER A 46 -35.66 17.30 -2.03
CA SER A 46 -34.20 17.37 -2.01
C SER A 46 -33.54 16.03 -2.31
N ILE A 47 -34.11 14.92 -1.84
CA ILE A 47 -33.62 13.57 -2.14
C ILE A 47 -33.83 13.25 -3.62
N ALA A 48 -35.03 13.53 -4.16
CA ALA A 48 -35.34 13.28 -5.57
C ALA A 48 -34.41 14.05 -6.52
N GLU A 49 -34.16 15.33 -6.22
CA GLU A 49 -33.23 16.18 -6.97
C GLU A 49 -31.79 15.66 -6.89
N GLY A 50 -31.31 15.31 -5.69
CA GLY A 50 -29.96 14.78 -5.49
C GLY A 50 -29.75 13.44 -6.19
N TYR A 51 -30.76 12.57 -6.19
CA TYR A 51 -30.74 11.31 -6.91
C TYR A 51 -30.69 11.54 -8.44
N LEU A 52 -31.55 12.41 -8.97
CA LEU A 52 -31.56 12.75 -10.40
C LEU A 52 -30.21 13.31 -10.85
N ALA A 53 -29.65 14.26 -10.09
CA ALA A 53 -28.34 14.82 -10.39
C ALA A 53 -27.24 13.75 -10.40
N GLN A 54 -27.25 12.82 -9.45
CA GLN A 54 -26.28 11.73 -9.43
C GLN A 54 -26.40 10.80 -10.64
N GLU A 55 -27.63 10.40 -11.01
CA GLU A 55 -27.87 9.54 -12.17
C GLU A 55 -27.47 10.24 -13.48
N CYS A 56 -27.81 11.52 -13.65
CA CYS A 56 -27.39 12.30 -14.80
C CYS A 56 -25.86 12.40 -14.91
N MET A 57 -25.17 12.69 -13.80
CA MET A 57 -23.69 12.74 -13.78
C MET A 57 -23.08 11.36 -14.06
N GLY A 58 -23.69 10.29 -13.55
CA GLY A 58 -23.31 8.91 -13.84
C GLY A 58 -23.45 8.58 -15.32
N PHE A 59 -24.56 8.96 -15.94
CA PHE A 59 -24.77 8.78 -17.37
C PHE A 59 -23.77 9.59 -18.21
N CYS A 60 -23.57 10.88 -17.89
CA CYS A 60 -22.58 11.71 -18.59
C CYS A 60 -21.17 11.14 -18.49
N SER A 61 -20.81 10.54 -17.35
CA SER A 61 -19.46 9.97 -17.17
C SER A 61 -19.13 8.82 -18.13
N LEU A 62 -20.13 8.14 -18.70
CA LEU A 62 -19.92 7.11 -19.72
C LEU A 62 -19.41 7.66 -21.06
N TYR A 63 -19.53 8.98 -21.27
CA TYR A 63 -19.14 9.66 -22.50
C TYR A 63 -17.95 10.61 -22.31
N LEU A 64 -17.45 10.74 -21.08
CA LEU A 64 -16.25 11.52 -20.79
C LEU A 64 -15.00 10.68 -21.09
N SER A 65 -13.90 11.34 -21.46
CA SER A 65 -12.61 10.67 -21.64
C SER A 65 -12.10 10.11 -20.31
N ASP A 66 -11.31 9.05 -20.37
CA ASP A 66 -10.69 8.40 -19.19
C ASP A 66 -9.79 9.34 -18.37
N GLU A 67 -9.35 10.45 -18.97
CA GLU A 67 -8.58 11.51 -18.31
C GLU A 67 -9.41 12.34 -17.32
N VAL A 68 -10.74 12.36 -17.46
CA VAL A 68 -11.63 13.13 -16.56
C VAL A 68 -11.98 12.27 -15.36
N ASP A 69 -11.68 12.74 -14.16
CA ASP A 69 -12.04 12.03 -12.94
C ASP A 69 -13.57 11.97 -12.75
N THR A 70 -14.10 10.75 -12.70
CA THR A 70 -15.49 10.39 -12.52
C THR A 70 -15.62 9.39 -11.38
N ARG A 71 -16.84 9.12 -10.92
CA ARG A 71 -17.07 8.13 -9.85
C ARG A 71 -16.60 6.72 -10.23
N PHE A 72 -16.55 6.39 -11.51
CA PHE A 72 -16.24 5.03 -11.99
C PHE A 72 -14.74 4.80 -12.23
N ASN A 73 -13.98 5.83 -12.56
CA ASN A 73 -12.51 5.74 -12.73
C ASN A 73 -11.73 6.30 -11.52
N GLN A 74 -12.43 6.84 -10.51
CA GLN A 74 -11.81 7.19 -9.24
C GLN A 74 -11.18 5.96 -8.60
N LEU A 75 -9.87 6.04 -8.43
CA LEU A 75 -9.10 5.01 -7.77
C LEU A 75 -9.53 4.86 -6.30
N GLY A 76 -9.31 3.67 -5.74
CA GLY A 76 -9.63 3.40 -4.35
C GLY A 76 -8.97 4.42 -3.42
N ARG A 77 -9.58 4.68 -2.26
CA ARG A 77 -9.05 5.65 -1.27
C ARG A 77 -7.59 5.40 -0.83
N ASN A 78 -7.09 4.19 -1.05
CA ASN A 78 -5.74 3.72 -0.70
C ASN A 78 -4.85 3.52 -1.93
N ASP A 79 -5.29 3.97 -3.11
CA ASP A 79 -4.49 3.91 -4.31
C ASP A 79 -3.68 5.20 -4.43
N ASP A 80 -2.36 5.06 -4.30
CA ASP A 80 -1.43 6.20 -4.27
C ASP A 80 -1.10 6.74 -5.67
N ARG A 81 -1.80 6.27 -6.72
CA ARG A 81 -1.69 6.68 -8.13
C ARG A 81 -0.24 6.96 -8.54
N GLY A 82 0.70 6.06 -8.22
CA GLY A 82 2.11 6.13 -8.64
C GLY A 82 2.69 7.55 -8.73
N GLY A 83 2.35 8.41 -7.77
CA GLY A 83 2.46 9.86 -7.95
C GLY A 83 3.91 10.29 -7.91
N SER A 84 4.47 10.56 -9.09
CA SER A 84 5.88 10.85 -9.37
C SER A 84 6.81 9.66 -9.20
N THR A 85 7.11 8.99 -10.32
CA THR A 85 8.39 8.28 -10.46
C THR A 85 9.47 9.31 -10.19
N ARG A 86 10.07 9.28 -9.01
CA ARG A 86 11.27 10.07 -8.73
C ARG A 86 12.37 9.58 -9.66
N GLU A 87 13.07 10.49 -10.33
CA GLU A 87 14.30 10.14 -11.05
C GLU A 87 15.30 9.57 -10.04
N GLY A 88 15.76 8.33 -10.26
CA GLY A 88 16.64 7.63 -9.33
C GLY A 88 16.45 6.11 -9.33
N LEU A 89 16.93 5.46 -8.27
CA LEU A 89 16.82 4.01 -8.09
C LEU A 89 15.37 3.56 -7.90
N ASP A 90 15.01 2.38 -8.41
CA ASP A 90 13.62 1.87 -8.36
C ASP A 90 13.08 1.74 -6.92
N ILE A 91 13.95 1.47 -5.94
CA ILE A 91 13.56 1.44 -4.52
C ILE A 91 12.96 2.77 -4.02
N PHE A 92 13.29 3.89 -4.67
CA PHE A 92 12.78 5.23 -4.35
C PHE A 92 11.69 5.71 -5.32
N SER A 93 11.32 4.91 -6.31
CA SER A 93 10.29 5.25 -7.31
C SER A 93 8.87 5.19 -6.72
N ARG A 94 8.66 4.35 -5.70
CA ARG A 94 7.35 4.16 -5.07
C ARG A 94 7.09 5.22 -4.00
N VAL A 95 6.24 6.18 -4.33
CA VAL A 95 5.73 7.16 -3.36
C VAL A 95 4.57 6.53 -2.59
N GLY A 96 4.83 6.05 -1.38
CA GLY A 96 3.77 5.69 -0.45
C GLY A 96 3.14 6.94 0.17
N ARG A 97 1.83 6.90 0.46
CA ARG A 97 1.17 7.97 1.20
C ARG A 97 1.36 7.79 2.71
N PRO A 98 2.07 8.70 3.41
CA PRO A 98 2.24 8.58 4.85
C PRO A 98 0.88 8.71 5.55
N LEU A 99 0.60 7.79 6.47
CA LEU A 99 -0.60 7.84 7.30
C LEU A 99 -0.36 8.78 8.50
N GLY A 100 -1.17 9.82 8.58
CA GLY A 100 -1.15 10.76 9.71
C GLY A 100 -0.13 11.90 9.57
N LYS A 101 0.08 12.62 10.66
CA LYS A 101 0.98 13.79 10.71
C LYS A 101 2.43 13.32 10.81
N ALA A 102 3.30 13.88 9.98
CA ALA A 102 4.74 13.61 10.05
C ALA A 102 5.30 14.04 11.42
N VAL A 103 6.11 13.16 12.02
CA VAL A 103 6.82 13.42 13.27
C VAL A 103 8.32 13.44 12.96
N PRO A 104 9.02 14.55 13.19
CA PRO A 104 10.47 14.58 13.00
C PRO A 104 11.13 13.63 14.01
N LYS A 105 11.99 12.76 13.53
CA LYS A 105 12.76 11.83 14.35
C LYS A 105 14.23 11.94 13.99
N VAL A 106 15.08 12.12 15.00
CA VAL A 106 16.53 12.01 14.83
C VAL A 106 16.86 10.53 14.70
N LEU A 107 17.55 10.17 13.63
CA LEU A 107 18.02 8.80 13.40
C LEU A 107 19.35 8.63 14.13
N ASP A 108 19.44 7.60 14.97
CA ASP A 108 20.73 7.17 15.52
C ASP A 108 21.54 6.43 14.43
N GLU A 109 22.83 6.24 14.70
CA GLU A 109 23.75 5.58 13.78
C GLU A 109 23.33 4.13 13.47
N GLN A 110 22.78 3.41 14.45
CA GLN A 110 22.32 2.03 14.27
C GLN A 110 21.11 1.91 13.34
N ILE A 111 20.17 2.85 13.44
CA ILE A 111 19.01 2.94 12.57
C ILE A 111 19.47 3.33 11.17
N LEU A 112 20.43 4.25 11.06
CA LEU A 112 20.97 4.67 9.78
C LEU A 112 21.71 3.52 9.07
N GLU A 113 22.51 2.74 9.80
CA GLU A 113 23.17 1.54 9.29
C GLU A 113 22.14 0.50 8.79
N LYS A 114 21.09 0.24 9.58
CA LYS A 114 20.01 -0.67 9.19
C LYS A 114 19.26 -0.17 7.95
N ALA A 115 19.00 1.14 7.86
CA ALA A 115 18.33 1.75 6.71
C ALA A 115 19.20 1.65 5.45
N HIS A 116 20.50 1.95 5.57
CA HIS A 116 21.44 1.85 4.47
C HIS A 116 21.55 0.41 3.97
N ARG A 117 21.69 -0.55 4.90
CA ARG A 117 21.68 -1.98 4.58
C ARG A 117 20.39 -2.38 3.84
N TYR A 118 19.24 -1.95 4.34
CA TYR A 118 17.96 -2.22 3.68
C TYR A 118 17.94 -1.72 2.24
N VAL A 119 18.43 -0.50 1.99
CA VAL A 119 18.50 0.05 0.64
C VAL A 119 19.37 -0.80 -0.28
N LEU A 120 20.58 -1.17 0.16
CA LEU A 120 21.50 -1.99 -0.63
C LEU A 120 20.91 -3.36 -0.99
N PHE A 121 20.28 -4.05 -0.03
CA PHE A 121 19.72 -5.39 -0.24
C PHE A 121 18.44 -5.43 -1.08
N ASN A 122 17.75 -4.29 -1.23
CA ASN A 122 16.49 -4.19 -1.99
C ASN A 122 16.65 -3.36 -3.27
N CYS A 123 17.89 -3.04 -3.66
CA CYS A 123 18.18 -2.31 -4.87
C CYS A 123 18.60 -3.27 -5.98
N ASP A 124 17.85 -3.29 -7.09
CA ASP A 124 18.10 -4.19 -8.22
C ASP A 124 19.50 -4.03 -8.83
N ALA A 125 20.01 -2.80 -8.89
CA ALA A 125 21.36 -2.52 -9.39
C ALA A 125 22.48 -3.16 -8.53
N VAL A 126 22.19 -3.50 -7.27
CA VAL A 126 23.16 -4.04 -6.32
C VAL A 126 23.14 -5.58 -6.29
N LEU A 127 22.10 -6.22 -6.84
CA LEU A 127 21.92 -7.69 -6.84
C LEU A 127 23.14 -8.48 -7.36
N PRO A 128 23.82 -8.09 -8.45
CA PRO A 128 24.99 -8.84 -8.92
C PRO A 128 26.11 -8.89 -7.89
N TYR A 129 26.32 -7.80 -7.15
CA TYR A 129 27.37 -7.68 -6.14
C TYR A 129 27.03 -8.44 -4.86
N ILE A 130 25.74 -8.53 -4.52
CA ILE A 130 25.26 -9.37 -3.42
C ILE A 130 25.66 -10.82 -3.69
N SER A 131 25.38 -11.34 -4.89
CA SER A 131 25.76 -12.70 -5.28
C SER A 131 27.27 -12.90 -5.21
N GLN A 132 28.06 -11.99 -5.78
CA GLN A 132 29.53 -12.07 -5.71
C GLN A 132 30.07 -12.11 -4.28
N HIS A 133 29.51 -11.31 -3.38
CA HIS A 133 29.93 -11.31 -1.98
C HIS A 133 29.48 -12.58 -1.24
N VAL A 134 28.33 -13.16 -1.58
CA VAL A 134 27.92 -14.47 -1.04
C VAL A 134 28.94 -15.53 -1.45
N ASP A 135 29.31 -15.59 -2.73
CA ASP A 135 30.29 -16.56 -3.25
C ASP A 135 31.66 -16.38 -2.55
N PHE A 136 32.12 -15.13 -2.42
CA PHE A 136 33.35 -14.80 -1.67
C PHE A 136 33.32 -15.30 -0.22
N ILE A 137 32.20 -15.11 0.48
CA ILE A 137 32.04 -15.60 1.87
C ILE A 137 31.96 -17.13 1.92
N GLU A 138 31.35 -17.77 0.92
CA GLU A 138 31.29 -19.23 0.83
C GLU A 138 32.68 -19.85 0.66
N GLU A 139 33.54 -19.23 -0.15
CA GLU A 139 34.93 -19.64 -0.37
C GLU A 139 35.81 -19.41 0.88
N GLN A 140 35.80 -18.19 1.43
CA GLN A 140 36.65 -17.82 2.58
C GLN A 140 36.27 -18.59 3.85
N HIS A 141 34.97 -18.83 4.05
CA HIS A 141 34.45 -19.49 5.25
C HIS A 141 33.82 -20.85 4.95
N SER A 142 34.45 -21.66 4.10
CA SER A 142 33.93 -22.97 3.67
C SER A 142 33.45 -23.87 4.83
N ARG A 143 34.17 -23.86 5.97
CA ARG A 143 33.89 -24.68 7.17
C ARG A 143 32.88 -24.08 8.16
N SER A 144 32.49 -22.82 8.02
CA SER A 144 31.57 -22.15 8.94
C SER A 144 30.12 -22.59 8.72
N ARG A 145 29.30 -22.48 9.77
CA ARG A 145 27.88 -22.85 9.70
C ARG A 145 27.13 -21.87 8.79
N LYS A 146 26.09 -22.36 8.09
CA LYS A 146 25.30 -21.55 7.15
C LYS A 146 24.74 -20.25 7.75
N HIS A 147 24.30 -20.29 9.02
CA HIS A 147 23.78 -19.09 9.69
C HIS A 147 24.86 -18.03 9.95
N GLU A 148 26.09 -18.47 10.21
CA GLU A 148 27.23 -17.60 10.47
C GLU A 148 27.69 -16.90 9.20
N LYS A 149 27.73 -17.63 8.07
CA LYS A 149 27.97 -17.05 6.74
C LYS A 149 26.95 -15.97 6.39
N LYS A 150 25.66 -16.24 6.66
CA LYS A 150 24.58 -15.25 6.46
C LYS A 150 24.76 -14.01 7.33
N ARG A 151 25.14 -14.19 8.60
CA ARG A 151 25.40 -13.07 9.51
C ARG A 151 26.56 -12.22 9.01
N LEU A 152 27.70 -12.84 8.70
CA LEU A 152 28.88 -12.19 8.15
C LEU A 152 28.54 -11.40 6.89
N HIS A 153 27.90 -12.05 5.92
CA HIS A 153 27.44 -11.39 4.70
C HIS A 153 26.59 -10.15 5.00
N SER A 154 25.65 -10.25 5.94
CA SER A 154 24.78 -9.12 6.29
C SER A 154 25.47 -7.97 7.03
N GLU A 155 26.62 -8.22 7.67
CA GLU A 155 27.38 -7.23 8.44
C GLU A 155 28.49 -6.60 7.59
N THR A 156 29.19 -7.39 6.77
CA THR A 156 30.37 -6.93 6.02
C THR A 156 30.07 -6.47 4.59
N PHE A 157 28.88 -6.76 4.05
CA PHE A 157 28.58 -6.44 2.66
C PHE A 157 28.69 -4.95 2.35
N ALA A 158 28.22 -4.07 3.24
CA ALA A 158 28.22 -2.62 2.98
C ALA A 158 29.65 -2.06 2.86
N THR A 159 30.55 -2.48 3.75
CA THR A 159 31.97 -2.06 3.71
C THR A 159 32.67 -2.68 2.50
N TRP A 160 32.49 -3.98 2.27
CA TRP A 160 33.07 -4.66 1.12
C TRP A 160 32.63 -4.04 -0.21
N PHE A 161 31.34 -3.70 -0.34
CA PHE A 161 30.79 -3.10 -1.55
C PHE A 161 31.37 -1.71 -1.80
N SER A 162 31.53 -0.90 -0.74
CA SER A 162 32.19 0.41 -0.82
C SER A 162 33.63 0.27 -1.33
N ASP A 163 34.40 -0.66 -0.76
CA ASP A 163 35.80 -0.89 -1.14
C ASP A 163 35.90 -1.43 -2.58
N TYR A 164 35.02 -2.36 -2.96
CA TYR A 164 34.95 -2.91 -4.31
C TYR A 164 34.65 -1.84 -5.36
N VAL A 165 33.68 -0.96 -5.09
CA VAL A 165 33.34 0.14 -6.00
C VAL A 165 34.48 1.15 -6.10
N SER A 166 35.09 1.52 -4.97
CA SER A 166 36.22 2.47 -4.97
C SER A 166 37.45 1.94 -5.73
N SER A 167 37.65 0.61 -5.72
CA SER A 167 38.76 -0.05 -6.42
C SER A 167 38.53 -0.19 -7.93
N ASN A 168 37.28 -0.17 -8.40
CA ASN A 168 36.92 -0.34 -9.82
C ASN A 168 36.59 0.98 -10.54
N ILE A 169 36.62 2.12 -9.84
CA ILE A 169 36.38 3.45 -10.41
C ILE A 169 37.70 4.18 -10.74
N ASN A 170 38.86 3.66 -10.30
CA ASN A 170 40.19 4.08 -10.77
C ASN A 170 40.65 3.25 -11.97
#